data_AF-A0A9J6A974-F1
#
_entry.id   AF-A0A9J6A974-F1
#
_cell.length_a   1.000
_cell.length_b   1.000
_cell.length_c   1.000
_cell.angle_alpha   90.00
_cell.angle_beta   90.00
_cell.angle_gamma   90.00
#
_symmetry.space_group_name_H-M   'P 1'
#
loop_
_entity.id
_entity.type
_entity.pdbx_description
1 polymer ?
#
loop_
_entity_poly.entity_id
_entity_poly.type
_entity_poly.pdbx_seq_one_letter_code
_entity_poly.pdbx_strand_id
1 'polypeptide(L)'
;MTKEVITPYGVTVWRSIRVLWPFMKNRTNIKVGNGYKTSFWKDKWLRSNSLKSLFPELAGMAVQQEVRLADIWTQQGWDIQFRRNFND
;
A
#
# COMPACT_ATOMS: atom_id res chain seq x y z
N MET A 1 0.71 4.62 -19.90
CA MET A 1 0.57 5.88 -19.13
C MET A 1 -0.75 5.81 -18.38
N THR A 2 -0.74 5.70 -17.06
CA THR A 2 -1.97 5.71 -16.24
C THR A 2 -2.47 7.15 -16.14
N LYS A 3 -3.68 7.41 -16.65
CA LYS A 3 -4.34 8.72 -16.51
C LYS A 3 -4.56 9.04 -15.04
N GLU A 4 -4.17 10.24 -14.60
CA GLU A 4 -4.52 10.73 -13.26
C GLU A 4 -6.03 10.91 -13.14
N VAL A 5 -6.61 10.33 -12.09
CA VAL A 5 -8.03 10.46 -11.78
C VAL A 5 -8.22 11.69 -10.88
N ILE A 6 -8.84 12.74 -11.43
CA ILE A 6 -9.08 14.06 -10.80
C ILE A 6 -10.57 14.21 -10.43
N THR A 7 -11.22 13.21 -9.86
CA THR A 7 -12.63 13.34 -9.48
C THR A 7 -12.80 14.04 -8.12
N PRO A 8 -13.84 14.89 -7.94
CA PRO A 8 -13.89 15.87 -6.84
C PRO A 8 -14.79 15.47 -5.66
N TYR A 9 -14.78 14.20 -5.21
CA TYR A 9 -15.57 13.80 -4.02
C TYR A 9 -14.75 13.00 -3.01
N GLY A 10 -14.80 13.44 -1.74
CA GLY A 10 -14.30 12.74 -0.56
C GLY A 10 -12.91 13.17 -0.07
N VAL A 11 -12.83 13.73 1.14
CA VAL A 11 -11.63 13.76 1.98
C VAL A 11 -11.33 12.33 2.45
N THR A 12 -10.97 11.45 1.53
CA THR A 12 -10.65 10.05 1.86
C THR A 12 -9.18 9.92 2.18
N VAL A 13 -8.84 9.04 3.12
CA VAL A 13 -7.46 8.68 3.49
C VAL A 13 -6.61 8.38 2.24
N TRP A 14 -7.22 7.80 1.21
CA TRP A 14 -6.59 7.51 -0.08
C TRP A 14 -6.11 8.75 -0.84
N ARG A 15 -6.81 9.89 -0.73
CA ARG A 15 -6.37 11.16 -1.32
C ARG A 15 -5.08 11.65 -0.65
N SER A 16 -5.03 11.61 0.68
CA SER A 16 -3.86 12.02 1.46
C SER A 16 -2.66 11.11 1.19
N ILE A 17 -2.87 9.79 1.10
CA ILE A 17 -1.83 8.83 0.72
C ILE A 17 -1.33 9.10 -0.70
N ARG A 18 -2.23 9.40 -1.66
CA ARG A 18 -1.85 9.79 -3.03
C ARG A 18 -1.01 11.05 -3.10
N VAL A 19 -1.29 12.05 -2.29
CA VAL A 19 -0.45 13.27 -2.20
C VAL A 19 0.97 12.93 -1.74
N LEU A 20 1.14 11.91 -0.89
CA LEU A 20 2.46 11.50 -0.39
C LEU A 20 3.25 10.61 -1.37
N TRP A 21 2.63 10.13 -2.45
CA TRP A 21 3.25 9.18 -3.39
C TRP A 21 4.55 9.67 -4.04
N PRO A 22 4.64 10.93 -4.52
CA PRO A 22 5.88 11.47 -5.10
C PRO A 22 7.02 11.54 -4.07
N PHE A 23 6.69 11.92 -2.83
CA PHE A 23 7.65 11.94 -1.73
C PHE A 23 8.14 10.53 -1.39
N MET A 24 7.23 9.56 -1.30
CA MET A 24 7.60 8.17 -1.05
C MET A 24 8.47 7.61 -2.17
N LYS A 25 8.12 7.84 -3.44
CA LYS A 25 8.91 7.39 -4.59
C LYS A 25 10.34 7.92 -4.56
N ASN A 26 10.54 9.19 -4.17
CA ASN A 26 11.86 9.80 -4.11
C ASN A 26 12.70 9.37 -2.88
N ARG A 27 12.04 8.93 -1.80
CA ARG A 27 12.68 8.51 -0.53
C ARG A 27 12.87 7.00 -0.41
N THR A 28 12.44 6.24 -1.41
CA THR A 28 12.38 4.78 -1.37
C THR A 28 13.22 4.19 -2.49
N ASN A 29 14.25 3.43 -2.14
CA ASN A 29 15.05 2.66 -3.10
C ASN A 29 14.76 1.17 -2.85
N ILE A 30 13.69 0.67 -3.47
CA ILE A 30 13.29 -0.74 -3.33
C ILE A 30 13.60 -1.45 -4.65
N LYS A 31 14.56 -2.38 -4.60
CA LYS A 31 14.70 -3.41 -5.63
C LYS A 31 13.72 -4.53 -5.29
N VAL A 32 12.48 -4.38 -5.77
CA VAL A 32 11.46 -5.43 -5.66
C VAL A 32 11.95 -6.60 -6.50
N GLY A 33 12.35 -7.70 -5.86
CA GLY A 33 12.59 -8.97 -6.54
C GLY A 33 11.28 -9.58 -7.05
N ASN A 34 11.17 -10.89 -7.12
CA ASN A 34 9.88 -11.54 -7.43
C ASN A 34 8.84 -11.46 -6.29
N GLY A 35 9.12 -10.73 -5.20
CA GLY A 35 8.19 -10.49 -4.08
C GLY A 35 7.94 -11.67 -3.14
N TYR A 36 8.41 -12.89 -3.45
CA TYR A 36 8.12 -14.10 -2.67
C TYR A 36 8.76 -14.12 -1.27
N LYS A 37 9.84 -13.34 -1.08
CA LYS A 37 10.54 -13.20 0.20
C LYS A 37 10.20 -11.90 0.92
N THR A 38 9.21 -11.15 0.43
CA THR A 38 8.87 -9.84 0.97
C THR A 38 7.47 -9.87 1.56
N SER A 39 7.37 -9.70 2.88
CA SER A 39 6.09 -9.53 3.58
C SER A 39 5.56 -8.11 3.40
N PHE A 40 4.31 -7.97 2.93
CA PHE A 40 3.74 -6.66 2.68
C PHE A 40 3.59 -5.82 3.96
N TRP A 41 3.11 -6.40 5.06
CA TRP A 41 2.85 -5.63 6.28
C TRP A 41 4.05 -5.50 7.20
N LYS A 42 4.94 -6.49 7.22
CA LYS A 42 5.97 -6.64 8.26
C LYS A 42 7.35 -6.17 7.82
N ASP A 43 7.69 -6.27 6.54
CA ASP A 43 9.00 -5.85 6.08
C ASP A 43 9.09 -4.32 6.05
N LYS A 44 10.33 -3.83 6.06
CA LYS A 44 10.62 -2.40 6.05
C LYS A 44 10.39 -1.84 4.65
N TRP A 45 9.61 -0.77 4.58
CA TRP A 45 9.30 -0.09 3.32
C TRP A 45 10.01 1.26 3.23
N LEU A 46 9.50 2.23 4.00
CA LEU A 46 10.04 3.58 4.06
C LEU A 46 11.11 3.64 5.14
N ARG A 47 12.33 3.98 4.74
CA ARG A 47 13.52 4.03 5.61
C ARG A 47 13.75 2.68 6.31
N SER A 48 13.17 2.51 7.48
CA SER A 48 13.38 1.38 8.36
C SER A 48 12.09 0.89 9.06
N ASN A 49 10.93 1.43 8.69
CA ASN A 49 9.66 1.10 9.32
C ASN A 49 8.79 0.24 8.40
N SER A 50 8.03 -0.66 9.00
CA SER A 50 7.06 -1.51 8.29
C SER A 50 5.71 -0.80 8.12
N LEU A 51 4.93 -1.21 7.12
CA LEU A 51 3.59 -0.63 6.92
C LEU A 51 2.68 -0.89 8.12
N LYS A 52 2.81 -2.05 8.79
CA LYS A 52 2.09 -2.35 10.04
C LYS A 52 2.43 -1.38 11.16
N SER A 53 3.69 -0.95 11.27
CA SER A 53 4.09 0.03 12.28
C SER A 53 3.61 1.44 11.96
N LEU A 54 3.58 1.81 10.68
CA LEU A 54 3.18 3.15 10.24
C LEU A 54 1.65 3.32 10.19
N PHE A 55 0.93 2.25 9.87
CA PHE A 55 -0.52 2.23 9.67
C PHE A 55 -1.16 1.02 10.40
N PRO A 56 -1.09 0.96 11.74
CA PRO A 56 -1.52 -0.20 12.51
C PRO A 56 -3.01 -0.53 12.32
N GLU A 57 -3.86 0.50 12.24
CA GLU A 57 -5.30 0.31 12.01
C GLU A 57 -5.58 -0.29 10.62
N LEU A 58 -4.89 0.22 9.60
CA LEU A 58 -5.02 -0.26 8.22
C LEU A 58 -4.59 -1.73 8.10
N ALA A 59 -3.46 -2.08 8.73
CA ALA A 59 -2.98 -3.46 8.80
C ALA A 59 -3.93 -4.37 9.59
N GLY A 60 -4.57 -3.86 10.65
CA GLY A 60 -5.58 -4.59 11.42
C GLY A 60 -6.84 -4.91 10.62
N MET A 61 -7.21 -4.05 9.67
CA MET A 61 -8.35 -4.25 8.78
C MET A 61 -8.07 -5.20 7.61
N ALA A 62 -6.80 -5.50 7.31
CA ALA A 62 -6.45 -6.44 6.25
C ALA A 62 -6.95 -7.85 6.59
N VAL A 63 -7.50 -8.55 5.60
CA VAL A 63 -7.90 -9.96 5.74
C VAL A 63 -6.65 -10.82 5.95
N GLN A 64 -5.58 -10.54 5.20
CA GLN A 64 -4.33 -11.28 5.22
C GLN A 64 -3.17 -10.40 5.74
N GLN A 65 -2.81 -10.58 7.02
CA GLN A 65 -1.71 -9.83 7.63
C GLN A 65 -0.31 -10.39 7.30
N GLU A 66 -0.24 -11.64 6.85
CA GLU A 66 1.02 -12.34 6.54
C GLU A 66 1.27 -12.44 5.02
N VAL A 67 0.60 -11.59 4.23
CA VAL A 67 0.64 -11.70 2.77
C VAL A 67 1.98 -11.26 2.19
N ARG A 68 2.44 -11.94 1.13
CA ARG A 68 3.67 -11.60 0.42
C ARG A 68 3.36 -10.66 -0.72
N LEU A 69 4.37 -9.88 -1.10
CA LEU A 69 4.27 -8.95 -2.22
C LEU A 69 3.94 -9.66 -3.55
N ALA A 70 4.46 -10.87 -3.74
CA ALA A 70 4.20 -11.69 -4.92
C ALA A 70 2.72 -12.07 -5.10
N ASP A 71 1.99 -12.19 -3.99
CA ASP A 71 0.62 -12.70 -4.00
C ASP A 71 -0.41 -11.58 -4.26
N ILE A 72 -0.06 -10.34 -3.92
CA ILE A 72 -0.96 -9.17 -4.00
C ILE A 72 -0.66 -8.23 -5.18
N TRP A 73 0.49 -8.38 -5.83
CA TRP A 73 0.85 -7.55 -6.97
C TRP A 73 0.45 -8.26 -8.27
N THR A 74 -0.63 -7.79 -8.88
CA THR A 74 -1.15 -8.33 -10.14
C THR A 74 -0.86 -7.39 -11.30
N GLN A 75 -1.12 -7.85 -12.54
CA GLN A 75 -1.03 -6.96 -13.71
C GLN A 75 -2.03 -5.80 -13.66
N GLN A 76 -3.13 -5.94 -12.91
CA GLN A 76 -4.11 -4.88 -12.69
C GLN A 76 -3.79 -3.97 -11.49
N GLY A 77 -2.75 -4.28 -10.70
CA GLY A 77 -2.29 -3.47 -9.57
C GLY A 77 -2.30 -4.21 -8.23
N TRP A 78 -2.49 -3.48 -7.14
CA TRP A 78 -2.56 -4.04 -5.78
C TRP A 78 -3.92 -4.71 -5.53
N ASP A 79 -3.91 -6.00 -5.25
CA ASP A 79 -5.05 -6.79 -4.78
C ASP A 79 -4.93 -7.02 -3.26
N ILE A 80 -5.37 -6.03 -2.47
CA ILE A 80 -5.33 -6.10 -1.00
C ILE A 80 -6.77 -6.20 -0.50
N GLN A 81 -7.07 -7.31 0.18
CA GLN A 81 -8.38 -7.59 0.73
C GLN A 81 -8.51 -7.01 2.14
N PHE A 82 -9.53 -6.17 2.36
CA PHE A 82 -9.85 -5.58 3.65
C PHE A 82 -11.21 -6.07 4.16
N ARG A 83 -11.35 -6.20 5.48
CA ARG A 83 -12.56 -6.73 6.14
C ARG A 83 -13.78 -5.82 6.01
N ARG A 84 -13.56 -4.55 5.65
CA ARG A 84 -14.61 -3.54 5.45
C ARG A 84 -14.14 -2.55 4.39
N ASN A 85 -15.09 -1.99 3.66
CA ASN A 85 -14.82 -0.93 2.69
C ASN A 85 -14.40 0.35 3.41
N PHE A 86 -13.58 1.17 2.75
CA PHE A 86 -13.11 2.47 3.26
C PHE A 86 -14.06 3.63 2.93
N ASN A 87 -15.10 3.35 2.14
CA ASN A 87 -16.09 4.33 1.75
C ASN A 87 -17.33 4.14 2.64
N ASP A 88 -17.47 5.02 3.61
CA ASP A 88 -18.79 5.52 4.04
C ASP A 88 -19.17 6.72 3.15
#